data_AF-A0A7M3BJP6-F1
#
_entry.id   AF-A0A7M3BJP6-F1
#
_cell.length_a   1.000
_cell.length_b   1.000
_cell.length_c   1.000
_cell.angle_alpha   90.00
_cell.angle_beta   90.00
_cell.angle_gamma   90.00
#
_symmetry.space_group_name_H-M   'P 1'
#
loop_
_entity.id
_entity.type
_entity.pdbx_description
1 polymer ?
#
loop_
_entity_poly.entity_id
_entity_poly.type
_entity_poly.pdbx_seq_one_letter_code
_entity_poly.pdbx_strand_id
1 'polypeptide(L)' 'MADVMAGLRHAGAFAERAIADSRATMPADLFEATMALYEQGRIEPRLIDGEYGWGLVDQGGKNG' A
#
# COMPACT_ATOMS: atom_id res chain seq x y z
N MET A 1 -24.67 4.31 3.25
CA MET A 1 -23.64 4.02 4.29
C MET A 1 -22.99 2.64 4.18
N ALA A 2 -23.61 1.62 3.56
CA ALA A 2 -23.03 0.27 3.45
C ALA A 2 -21.82 0.16 2.48
N ASP A 3 -21.79 0.97 1.42
CA ASP A 3 -20.77 0.91 0.36
C ASP A 3 -19.36 1.35 0.83
N VAL A 4 -19.30 2.44 1.62
CA VAL A 4 -18.03 2.98 2.15
C VAL A 4 -17.34 1.98 3.08
N MET A 5 -18.11 1.25 3.89
CA MET A 5 -17.58 0.23 4.81
C MET A 5 -17.07 -1.01 4.07
N ALA A 6 -17.64 -1.35 2.91
CA ALA A 6 -17.09 -2.41 2.06
C ALA A 6 -15.76 -1.97 1.44
N GLY A 7 -15.69 -0.76 0.87
CA GLY A 7 -14.46 -0.20 0.31
C GLY A 7 -13.30 -0.09 1.31
N LEU A 8 -13.57 0.37 2.54
CA LEU A 8 -12.57 0.45 3.61
C LEU A 8 -12.06 -0.92 4.07
N ARG A 9 -12.93 -1.94 4.14
CA ARG A 9 -12.54 -3.32 4.48
C ARG A 9 -11.66 -3.96 3.40
N HIS A 10 -11.96 -3.68 2.13
CA HIS A 10 -11.14 -4.17 1.02
C HIS A 10 -9.78 -3.46 0.94
N ALA A 11 -9.73 -2.14 1.19
CA ALA A 11 -8.47 -1.39 1.25
C ALA A 11 -7.57 -1.84 2.42
N GLY A 12 -8.15 -2.10 3.60
CA GLY A 12 -7.43 -2.66 4.74
C GLY A 12 -6.89 -4.06 4.47
N ALA A 13 -7.72 -4.97 3.97
CA ALA A 13 -7.31 -6.33 3.62
C ALA A 13 -6.24 -6.36 2.51
N PHE A 14 -6.30 -5.40 1.58
CA PHE A 14 -5.31 -5.25 0.52
C PHE A 14 -3.95 -4.81 1.07
N ALA A 15 -3.94 -3.80 1.95
CA ALA A 15 -2.72 -3.34 2.61
C ALA A 15 -2.06 -4.44 3.45
N GLU A 16 -2.85 -5.18 4.22
CA GLU A 16 -2.35 -6.31 5.02
C GLU A 16 -1.66 -7.37 4.16
N ARG A 17 -2.21 -7.66 2.97
CA ARG A 17 -1.62 -8.63 2.06
C ARG A 17 -0.30 -8.15 1.46
N ALA A 18 -0.23 -6.89 1.04
CA ALA A 18 1.01 -6.29 0.52
C ALA A 18 2.11 -6.24 1.58
N ILE A 19 1.77 -5.95 2.84
CA ILE A 19 2.71 -5.96 3.97
C ILE A 19 3.22 -7.38 4.23
N ALA A 20 2.32 -8.37 4.26
CA ALA A 20 2.70 -9.78 4.49
C ALA A 20 3.62 -10.30 3.38
N ASP A 21 3.32 -9.97 2.12
CA ASP A 21 4.15 -10.35 0.97
C ASP A 21 5.53 -9.67 1.03
N SER A 22 5.56 -8.36 1.27
CA SER A 22 6.80 -7.59 1.39
C SER A 22 7.70 -8.11 2.51
N ARG A 23 7.11 -8.52 3.65
CA ARG A 23 7.86 -9.12 4.76
C ARG A 23 8.49 -10.48 4.38
N ALA A 24 7.88 -11.21 3.46
CA ALA A 24 8.36 -12.51 3.01
C ALA A 24 9.39 -12.42 1.87
N THR A 25 9.29 -11.39 1.03
CA THR A 25 10.08 -11.27 -0.21
C THR A 25 11.22 -10.26 -0.12
N MET A 26 11.14 -9.27 0.77
CA MET A 26 12.14 -8.20 0.89
C MET A 26 13.14 -8.47 2.03
N PRO A 27 14.39 -7.97 1.90
CA PRO A 27 15.30 -7.82 3.04
C PRO A 27 14.69 -6.98 4.17
N ALA A 28 15.05 -7.29 5.42
CA ALA A 28 14.44 -6.67 6.61
C ALA A 28 14.63 -5.14 6.67
N ASP A 29 15.80 -4.65 6.30
CA ASP A 29 16.13 -3.23 6.21
C ASP A 29 15.28 -2.49 5.16
N LEU A 30 15.08 -3.11 4.00
CA LEU A 30 14.21 -2.57 2.95
C LEU A 30 12.74 -2.59 3.36
N PHE A 31 12.30 -3.65 4.04
CA PHE A 31 10.96 -3.74 4.59
C PHE A 31 10.70 -2.63 5.62
N GLU A 32 11.61 -2.41 6.57
CA GLU A 32 11.50 -1.34 7.56
C GLU A 32 11.44 0.05 6.91
N ALA A 33 12.30 0.33 5.93
CA ALA A 33 12.27 1.59 5.19
C ALA A 33 10.93 1.78 4.43
N THR A 34 10.40 0.71 3.85
CA THR A 34 9.10 0.73 3.16
C THR A 34 7.96 1.01 4.14
N MET A 35 7.97 0.37 5.32
CA MET A 35 6.97 0.63 6.36
C MET A 35 7.03 2.06 6.88
N ALA A 36 8.22 2.63 7.06
CA ALA A 36 8.35 4.03 7.44
C ALA A 36 7.72 4.98 6.40
N LEU A 37 7.88 4.70 5.09
CA LEU A 37 7.25 5.50 4.04
C LEU A 37 5.72 5.32 3.99
N TYR A 38 5.23 4.10 4.23
CA TYR A 38 3.80 3.79 4.27
C TYR A 38 3.11 4.46 5.46
N GLU A 39 3.70 4.38 6.66
CA GLU A 39 3.18 5.03 7.87
C GLU A 39 3.19 6.57 7.76
N GLN A 40 4.15 7.13 7.00
CA GLN A 40 4.16 8.55 6.64
C GLN A 40 3.11 8.92 5.56
N GLY A 41 2.38 7.94 5.02
CA GLY A 41 1.41 8.14 3.94
C GLY A 41 2.04 8.57 2.61
N ARG A 42 3.33 8.29 2.40
CA ARG A 42 4.06 8.67 1.18
C ARG A 42 3.96 7.64 0.07
N ILE A 43 3.74 6.39 0.45
CA ILE A 43 3.48 5.28 -0.47
C ILE A 43 2.22 4.55 -0.06
N GLU A 44 1.59 3.89 -1.01
CA GLU A 44 0.44 3.03 -0.81
C GLU A 44 0.67 1.68 -1.47
N PRO A 45 0.07 0.61 -0.94
CA PRO A 45 0.03 -0.67 -1.61
C PRO A 45 -0.61 -0.52 -2.99
N ARG A 46 -0.02 -1.15 -4.01
CA ARG A 46 -0.59 -1.22 -5.37
C ARG A 46 -0.49 -2.61 -5.94
N LEU A 47 -1.37 -2.93 -6.87
CA LEU A 47 -1.26 -4.14 -7.69
C LEU A 47 -0.65 -3.73 -9.03
N ILE A 48 0.54 -4.24 -9.34
CA ILE A 48 1.24 -3.98 -10.61
C ILE A 48 1.40 -5.33 -11.29
N ASP A 49 0.79 -5.51 -12.46
CA ASP A 49 0.83 -6.75 -13.25
C ASP A 49 0.44 -8.02 -12.47
N GLY A 50 -0.42 -7.89 -11.47
CA GLY A 50 -0.88 -9.00 -10.62
C GLY A 50 -0.03 -9.27 -9.39
N GLU A 51 1.07 -8.54 -9.21
CA GLU A 51 1.94 -8.61 -8.04
C GLU A 51 1.65 -7.46 -7.06
N TYR A 52 1.78 -7.75 -5.76
CA TYR A 52 1.65 -6.74 -4.72
C TYR A 52 2.94 -5.92 -4.65
N GLY A 53 2.83 -4.60 -4.80
CA GLY A 53 3.94 -3.67 -4.74
C GLY A 53 3.57 -2.38 -4.01
N TRP A 54 4.44 -1.37 -4.15
CA TRP A 54 4.29 -0.08 -3.51
C TRP A 54 4.37 1.03 -4.55
N GLY A 55 3.39 1.93 -4.53
CA GLY A 55 3.37 3.13 -5.38
C GLY A 55 3.47 4.39 -4.54
N LEU A 56 4.03 5.46 -5.10
CA LEU A 56 3.99 6.77 -4.47
C LEU A 56 2.53 7.24 -4.37
N VAL A 57 2.12 7.70 -3.18
CA VAL A 57 0.88 8.44 -3.01
C VAL A 57 1.13 9.79 -3.68
N ASP A 58 0.41 10.04 -4.77
CA ASP A 58 0.54 11.29 -5.51
C ASP A 58 0.14 12.44 -4.57
N GLN A 59 1.11 13.18 -4.04
CA GLN A 59 0.87 14.34 -3.18
C GLN A 59 0.33 15.48 -4.05
N GLY A 60 -0.96 15.43 -4.34
CA GLY A 60 -1.74 16.60 -4.70
C GLY A 60 -1.47 17.20 -6.08
N GLY A 61 -2.25 16.73 -7.06
CA GLY A 61 -3.00 17.62 -7.93
C GLY A 61 -2.28 18.17 -9.15
N LYS A 62 -2.39 17.46 -10.27
CA LYS A 62 -2.57 18.04 -11.63
C LYS A 62 -2.89 16.92 -12.63
N ASN A 63 -4.15 16.50 -12.64
CA ASN A 63 -4.79 16.12 -13.90
C ASN A 63 -5.58 17.36 -14.36
N GLY A 64 -4.89 18.21 -15.11
CA GLY A 64 -5.51 19.14 -16.05
C GLY A 64 -5.81 18.40 -17.35
#